data_AF-A0A0F9PQP8-F1
#
_entry.id   AF-A0A0F9PQP8-F1
#
_cell.length_a   1.000
_cell.length_b   1.000
_cell.length_c   1.000
_cell.angle_alpha   90.00
_cell.angle_beta   90.00
_cell.angle_gamma   90.00
#
_symmetry.space_group_name_H-M   'P 1'
#
loop_
_entity.id
_entity.type
_entity.pdbx_description
1 polymer ?
#
loop_
_entity_poly.entity_id
_entity_poly.type
_entity_poly.pdbx_seq_one_letter_code
_entity_poly.pdbx_strand_id
1 'polypeptide(L)'
;MFNFNFKNKNEISSIKQIFRDNFEIWKVNDLVLNLVDSGLITLSKNSYIKCVNRGDRDFLDLTEDQKSCTGISHINEYQEVSECQNCDRQLISENKEKFEIYIISINYNAVINELREKLGKEKTLLKNDNTHIIYVDGSGKKYTLCILDLCKNVDCKTSIYYSDEILYIYCDVVVGFDAPNVIWLFDLLIKRPGELLNFIKMISPMISSKRVKKVMENFIDGMTWQEFEDFIPQMLNYIRDNPKNYNEGMSFLQKYSGTIISAFSVKLSGSGKTDAYSINLLNYFKQILKPDIRIECKHSASDNINSSIGINDLRELMDHSYQKEGVIFTNRKKIDGSAINRCIDFKEEYGQWKYVIIHRPLLKLLISLFFKELWDKPELSISSLKEPAE
;
A
#
# COMPACT_ATOMS: atom_id res chain seq x y z
N MET A 1 4.21 16.64 -29.66
CA MET A 1 4.50 17.61 -28.58
C MET A 1 3.17 17.98 -27.95
N PHE A 2 2.83 17.39 -26.81
CA PHE A 2 1.52 17.56 -26.18
C PHE A 2 1.40 18.95 -25.58
N ASN A 3 0.48 19.76 -26.08
CA ASN A 3 0.25 21.11 -25.59
C ASN A 3 -1.01 21.14 -24.73
N PHE A 4 -1.01 20.36 -23.66
CA PHE A 4 -1.96 20.59 -22.58
C PHE A 4 -1.61 21.95 -21.98
N ASN A 5 -2.49 22.93 -22.10
CA ASN A 5 -2.31 24.24 -21.51
C ASN A 5 -2.64 24.17 -20.00
N PHE A 6 -1.88 23.36 -19.25
CA PHE A 6 -1.99 23.15 -17.80
C PHE A 6 -1.66 24.39 -16.94
N LYS A 7 -1.68 25.58 -17.53
CA LYS A 7 -1.65 26.84 -16.78
C LYS A 7 -2.94 27.07 -15.99
N ASN A 8 -4.01 26.36 -16.32
CA ASN A 8 -5.31 26.49 -15.65
C ASN A 8 -5.44 25.48 -14.49
N LYS A 9 -5.29 25.95 -13.24
CA LYS A 9 -5.49 25.14 -12.02
C LYS A 9 -6.85 24.43 -11.98
N ASN A 10 -7.87 25.01 -12.61
CA ASN A 10 -9.21 24.45 -12.62
C ASN A 10 -9.29 23.15 -13.45
N GLU A 11 -8.56 23.06 -14.56
CA GLU A 11 -8.53 21.85 -15.40
C GLU A 11 -7.83 20.69 -14.69
N ILE A 12 -6.73 20.97 -13.98
CA ILE A 12 -6.04 19.98 -13.14
C ILE A 12 -6.94 19.48 -12.00
N SER A 13 -7.73 20.38 -11.40
CA SER A 13 -8.69 20.03 -10.35
C SER A 13 -9.86 19.19 -10.88
N SER A 14 -10.36 19.50 -12.08
CA SER A 14 -11.44 18.74 -12.73
C SER A 14 -10.96 17.34 -13.15
N ILE A 15 -9.75 17.23 -13.71
CA ILE A 15 -9.12 15.93 -14.00
C ILE A 15 -8.95 15.13 -12.71
N LYS A 16 -8.45 15.78 -11.63
CA LYS A 16 -8.36 15.17 -10.30
C LYS A 16 -9.71 14.59 -9.86
N GLN A 17 -10.78 15.38 -9.93
CA GLN A 17 -12.11 14.97 -9.51
C GLN A 17 -12.67 13.81 -10.32
N ILE A 18 -12.50 13.81 -11.64
CA ILE A 18 -12.94 12.71 -12.53
C ILE A 18 -12.31 11.38 -12.15
N PHE A 19 -11.03 11.38 -11.77
CA PHE A 19 -10.36 10.17 -11.30
C PHE A 19 -10.66 9.85 -9.83
N ARG A 20 -11.18 10.80 -9.04
CA ARG A 20 -11.63 10.59 -7.65
C ARG A 20 -12.96 9.87 -7.55
N ASP A 21 -13.83 10.06 -8.53
CA ASP A 21 -15.18 9.51 -8.54
C ASP A 21 -15.20 8.06 -9.08
N ASN A 22 -14.27 7.22 -8.61
CA ASN A 22 -14.14 5.78 -8.94
C ASN A 22 -14.06 5.44 -10.43
N PHE A 23 -13.49 6.32 -11.25
CA PHE A 23 -13.39 6.13 -12.71
C PHE A 23 -14.74 6.04 -13.43
N GLU A 24 -15.83 6.48 -12.80
CA GLU A 24 -17.17 6.49 -13.39
C GLU A 24 -17.61 7.93 -13.66
N ILE A 25 -17.95 8.22 -14.92
CA ILE A 25 -18.49 9.53 -15.30
C ILE A 25 -19.83 9.39 -16.00
N TRP A 26 -20.75 10.29 -15.64
CA TRP A 26 -22.11 10.38 -16.19
C TRP A 26 -22.16 11.19 -17.48
N LYS A 27 -21.10 11.98 -17.76
CA LYS A 27 -20.98 12.79 -18.97
C LYS A 27 -19.52 12.94 -19.35
N VAL A 28 -19.20 12.63 -20.61
CA VAL A 28 -17.89 12.88 -21.19
C VAL A 28 -17.76 14.38 -21.48
N ASN A 29 -16.64 14.98 -21.05
CA ASN A 29 -16.31 16.38 -21.32
C ASN A 29 -15.02 16.47 -22.17
N ASP A 30 -14.70 17.68 -22.64
CA ASP A 30 -13.56 17.92 -23.53
C ASP A 30 -12.21 17.50 -22.92
N LEU A 31 -12.06 17.58 -21.58
CA LEU A 31 -10.85 17.13 -20.90
C LEU A 31 -10.69 15.61 -20.97
N VAL A 32 -11.78 14.86 -20.80
CA VAL A 32 -11.78 13.39 -20.93
C VAL A 32 -11.50 12.99 -22.38
N LEU A 33 -12.13 13.67 -23.35
CA LEU A 33 -11.88 13.42 -24.78
C LEU A 33 -10.41 13.64 -25.15
N ASN A 34 -9.80 14.72 -24.68
CA ASN A 34 -8.37 14.97 -24.91
C ASN A 34 -7.47 13.85 -24.32
N LEU A 35 -7.84 13.28 -23.18
CA LEU A 35 -7.11 12.16 -22.58
C LEU A 35 -7.32 10.86 -23.38
N VAL A 36 -8.52 10.63 -23.91
CA VAL A 36 -8.81 9.51 -24.83
C VAL A 36 -8.02 9.64 -26.12
N ASP A 37 -8.03 10.83 -26.73
CA ASP A 37 -7.30 11.12 -27.98
C ASP A 37 -5.79 10.98 -27.81
N SER A 38 -5.27 11.27 -26.61
CA SER A 38 -3.87 11.02 -26.25
C SER A 38 -3.53 9.53 -26.06
N GLY A 39 -4.54 8.66 -26.01
CA GLY A 39 -4.40 7.23 -25.78
C GLY A 39 -4.05 6.84 -24.33
N LEU A 40 -4.02 7.81 -23.40
CA LEU A 40 -3.70 7.59 -21.98
C LEU A 40 -4.82 6.87 -21.23
N ILE A 41 -6.06 7.10 -21.64
CA ILE A 41 -7.24 6.42 -21.10
C ILE A 41 -8.09 5.86 -22.22
N THR A 42 -8.89 4.86 -21.90
CA THR A 42 -9.97 4.36 -22.73
C THR A 42 -11.28 4.50 -21.97
N LEU A 43 -12.38 4.65 -22.72
CA LEU A 43 -13.72 4.65 -22.17
C LEU A 43 -14.42 3.38 -22.60
N SER A 44 -14.97 2.64 -21.64
CA SER A 44 -15.99 1.64 -21.92
C SER A 44 -17.33 2.22 -21.51
N LYS A 45 -18.24 2.29 -22.48
CA LYS A 45 -19.61 2.73 -22.26
C LYS A 45 -20.43 1.53 -21.82
N ASN A 46 -20.98 1.61 -20.62
CA ASN A 46 -21.85 0.61 -20.06
C ASN A 46 -23.26 1.18 -19.93
N SER A 47 -24.25 0.38 -20.30
CA SER A 47 -25.66 0.75 -20.18
C SER A 47 -26.22 0.18 -18.89
N TYR A 48 -26.99 0.99 -18.19
CA TYR A 48 -27.64 0.62 -16.95
C TYR A 48 -29.11 0.99 -17.01
N ILE A 49 -29.90 0.26 -16.24
CA ILE A 49 -31.30 0.57 -15.98
C ILE A 49 -31.51 0.63 -14.47
N LYS A 50 -32.39 1.53 -14.04
CA LYS A 50 -32.84 1.57 -12.65
C LYS A 50 -33.91 0.50 -12.45
N CYS A 51 -33.94 -0.11 -11.27
CA CYS A 51 -35.03 -0.97 -10.89
C CYS A 51 -36.36 -0.20 -10.92
N VAL A 52 -36.33 1.05 -10.45
CA VAL A 52 -37.49 1.95 -10.46
C VAL A 52 -37.10 3.30 -11.02
N ASN A 53 -37.81 3.72 -12.06
CA ASN A 53 -37.79 5.09 -12.54
C ASN A 53 -39.22 5.51 -12.93
N ARG A 54 -39.62 6.73 -12.55
CA ARG A 54 -41.01 7.20 -12.71
C ARG A 54 -41.44 7.32 -14.18
N GLY A 55 -40.49 7.43 -15.09
CA GLY A 55 -40.74 7.49 -16.53
C GLY A 55 -40.84 6.12 -17.22
N ASP A 56 -40.60 5.01 -16.50
CA ASP A 56 -40.63 3.67 -17.09
C ASP A 56 -42.06 3.20 -17.37
N ARG A 57 -42.23 2.37 -18.41
CA ARG A 57 -43.55 1.83 -18.79
C ARG A 57 -44.13 0.90 -17.72
N ASP A 58 -43.27 0.17 -17.01
CA ASP A 58 -43.66 -0.77 -15.96
C ASP A 58 -43.92 -0.09 -14.60
N PHE A 59 -43.69 1.22 -14.47
CA PHE A 59 -43.76 1.92 -13.18
C PHE A 59 -45.14 1.86 -12.52
N LEU A 60 -46.21 1.94 -13.33
CA LEU A 60 -47.59 1.91 -12.85
C LEU A 60 -48.00 0.52 -12.34
N ASP A 61 -47.34 -0.54 -12.82
CA ASP A 61 -47.63 -1.92 -12.47
C ASP A 61 -46.86 -2.38 -11.21
N LEU A 62 -46.01 -1.53 -10.64
CA LEU A 62 -45.24 -1.83 -9.44
C LEU A 62 -46.10 -1.70 -8.17
N THR A 63 -45.89 -2.61 -7.22
CA THR A 63 -46.41 -2.45 -5.86
C THR A 63 -45.68 -1.31 -5.13
N GLU A 64 -46.28 -0.77 -4.07
CA GLU A 64 -45.67 0.30 -3.26
C GLU A 64 -44.31 -0.12 -2.68
N ASP A 65 -44.18 -1.38 -2.27
CA ASP A 65 -42.90 -1.93 -1.78
C ASP A 65 -41.85 -1.97 -2.89
N GLN A 66 -42.25 -2.32 -4.12
CA GLN A 66 -41.34 -2.36 -5.28
C GLN A 66 -40.87 -0.97 -5.70
N LYS A 67 -41.72 0.06 -5.62
CA LYS A 67 -41.40 1.45 -5.99
C LYS A 67 -40.30 2.08 -5.12
N SER A 68 -39.98 1.47 -3.98
CA SER A 68 -38.92 1.94 -3.08
C SER A 68 -37.50 1.49 -3.49
N CYS A 69 -37.36 0.57 -4.45
CA CYS A 69 -36.08 -0.03 -4.78
C CYS A 69 -35.14 0.93 -5.54
N THR A 70 -33.93 1.14 -5.01
CA THR A 70 -32.88 1.97 -5.61
C THR A 70 -31.85 1.17 -6.42
N GLY A 71 -32.10 -0.12 -6.63
CA GLY A 71 -31.16 -1.01 -7.32
C GLY A 71 -30.94 -0.58 -8.77
N ILE A 72 -29.75 -0.89 -9.27
CA ILE A 72 -29.33 -0.60 -10.64
C ILE A 72 -28.82 -1.90 -11.24
N SER A 73 -29.14 -2.14 -12.51
CA SER A 73 -28.67 -3.33 -13.22
C SER A 73 -27.93 -2.94 -14.48
N HIS A 74 -26.75 -3.53 -14.65
CA HIS A 74 -25.99 -3.48 -15.88
C HIS A 74 -26.73 -4.26 -16.97
N ILE A 75 -26.79 -3.71 -18.19
CA ILE A 75 -27.41 -4.36 -19.34
C ILE A 75 -26.45 -4.36 -20.53
N ASN A 76 -26.25 -5.53 -21.12
CA ASN A 76 -25.56 -5.66 -22.41
C ASN A 76 -26.54 -5.41 -23.57
N GLU A 77 -26.04 -5.03 -24.74
CA GLU A 77 -26.87 -4.73 -25.94
C GLU A 77 -27.79 -5.88 -26.37
N TYR A 78 -27.47 -7.12 -25.97
CA TYR A 78 -28.21 -8.34 -26.31
C TYR A 78 -29.08 -8.87 -25.16
N GLN A 79 -29.12 -8.20 -24.01
CA GLN A 79 -29.92 -8.63 -22.85
C GLN A 79 -31.31 -7.97 -22.87
N GLU A 80 -32.32 -8.79 -23.15
CA GLU A 80 -33.74 -8.41 -23.06
C GLU A 80 -34.22 -8.36 -21.61
N VAL A 81 -33.66 -9.19 -20.74
CA VAL A 81 -34.00 -9.29 -19.32
C VAL A 81 -32.74 -9.20 -18.48
N SER A 82 -32.76 -8.37 -17.44
CA SER A 82 -31.74 -8.33 -16.38
C SER A 82 -32.39 -8.46 -15.01
N GLU A 83 -31.59 -8.69 -13.98
CA GLU A 83 -32.09 -8.88 -12.61
C GLU A 83 -31.61 -7.73 -11.73
N CYS A 84 -32.51 -7.17 -10.92
CA CYS A 84 -32.17 -6.13 -9.97
C CYS A 84 -31.28 -6.68 -8.87
N GLN A 85 -30.05 -6.18 -8.75
CA GLN A 85 -29.09 -6.64 -7.71
C GLN A 85 -29.53 -6.38 -6.26
N ASN A 86 -30.58 -5.59 -6.05
CA ASN A 86 -31.05 -5.21 -4.71
C ASN A 86 -32.35 -5.93 -4.29
N CYS A 87 -33.15 -6.42 -5.24
CA CYS A 87 -34.44 -7.03 -4.93
C CYS A 87 -34.80 -8.22 -5.82
N ASP A 88 -33.84 -8.71 -6.60
CA ASP A 88 -33.92 -9.89 -7.47
C ASP A 88 -35.09 -9.86 -8.48
N ARG A 89 -35.62 -8.65 -8.74
CA ARG A 89 -36.72 -8.45 -9.68
C ARG A 89 -36.20 -8.55 -11.10
N GLN A 90 -36.90 -9.31 -11.94
CA GLN A 90 -36.65 -9.29 -13.38
C GLN A 90 -37.04 -7.93 -13.98
N LEU A 91 -36.11 -7.32 -14.68
CA LEU A 91 -36.22 -6.04 -15.36
C LEU A 91 -36.20 -6.30 -16.86
N ILE A 92 -37.33 -6.01 -17.52
CA ILE A 92 -37.45 -6.11 -18.98
C ILE A 92 -36.89 -4.82 -19.58
N SER A 93 -35.77 -4.94 -20.31
CA SER A 93 -34.95 -3.83 -20.83
C SER A 93 -35.75 -2.86 -21.72
N GLU A 94 -36.75 -3.35 -22.47
CA GLU A 94 -37.59 -2.53 -23.36
C GLU A 94 -38.53 -1.57 -22.61
N ASN A 95 -38.88 -1.90 -21.36
CA ASN A 95 -39.79 -1.10 -20.55
C ASN A 95 -39.09 -0.04 -19.72
N LYS A 96 -37.75 0.01 -19.78
CA LYS A 96 -36.89 0.75 -18.87
C LYS A 96 -36.12 1.85 -19.60
N GLU A 97 -36.04 3.02 -18.97
CA GLU A 97 -35.13 4.07 -19.41
C GLU A 97 -33.68 3.63 -19.17
N LYS A 98 -32.89 3.64 -20.24
CA LYS A 98 -31.46 3.29 -20.22
C LYS A 98 -30.66 4.55 -19.99
N PHE A 99 -29.69 4.47 -19.09
CA PHE A 99 -28.71 5.54 -18.92
C PHE A 99 -27.30 4.96 -19.01
N GLU A 100 -26.36 5.83 -19.34
CA GLU A 100 -25.01 5.45 -19.69
C GLU A 100 -24.06 5.86 -18.56
N ILE A 101 -23.24 4.92 -18.12
CA ILE A 101 -22.08 5.22 -17.28
C ILE A 101 -20.85 4.89 -18.12
N TYR A 102 -19.93 5.85 -18.22
CA TYR A 102 -18.65 5.63 -18.85
C TYR A 102 -17.64 5.22 -17.79
N ILE A 103 -17.09 4.03 -17.92
CA ILE A 103 -15.99 3.53 -17.09
C ILE A 103 -14.69 3.91 -17.77
N ILE A 104 -13.82 4.60 -17.04
CA ILE A 104 -12.50 5.02 -17.48
C ILE A 104 -11.50 3.91 -17.14
N SER A 105 -10.76 3.44 -18.14
CA SER A 105 -9.64 2.53 -17.96
C SER A 105 -8.32 3.21 -18.31
N ILE A 106 -7.28 3.02 -17.50
CA ILE A 106 -5.95 3.58 -17.77
C ILE A 106 -5.19 2.68 -18.74
N ASN A 107 -4.66 3.27 -19.81
CA ASN A 107 -3.71 2.60 -20.68
C ASN A 107 -2.29 2.75 -20.14
N TYR A 108 -1.89 1.81 -19.30
CA TYR A 108 -0.59 1.83 -18.65
C TYR A 108 0.61 1.85 -19.60
N ASN A 109 0.51 1.23 -20.78
CA ASN A 109 1.59 1.26 -21.77
C ASN A 109 1.77 2.67 -22.34
N ALA A 110 0.67 3.38 -22.61
CA ALA A 110 0.71 4.77 -23.05
C ALA A 110 1.30 5.68 -21.96
N VAL A 111 0.89 5.47 -20.70
CA VAL A 111 1.44 6.19 -19.53
C VAL A 111 2.95 5.99 -19.40
N ILE A 112 3.44 4.76 -19.49
CA ILE A 112 4.88 4.45 -19.41
C ILE A 112 5.63 5.20 -20.52
N ASN A 113 5.12 5.14 -21.75
CA ASN A 113 5.75 5.81 -22.87
C ASN A 113 5.79 7.32 -22.68
N GLU A 114 4.70 7.93 -22.22
CA GLU A 114 4.64 9.38 -21.95
C GLU A 114 5.67 9.81 -20.90
N LEU A 115 5.77 9.08 -19.78
CA LEU A 115 6.79 9.35 -18.75
C LEU A 115 8.20 9.22 -19.31
N ARG A 116 8.46 8.21 -20.16
CA ARG A 116 9.76 8.01 -20.80
C ARG A 116 10.11 9.13 -21.76
N GLU A 117 9.18 9.58 -22.60
CA GLU A 117 9.39 10.71 -23.50
C GLU A 117 9.72 11.99 -22.72
N LYS A 118 9.00 12.26 -21.62
CA LYS A 118 9.28 13.43 -20.75
C LYS A 118 10.64 13.38 -20.07
N LEU A 119 11.11 12.20 -19.71
CA LEU A 119 12.42 12.00 -19.07
C LEU A 119 13.58 11.90 -20.09
N GLY A 120 13.27 11.86 -21.38
CA GLY A 120 14.19 11.48 -22.44
C GLY A 120 14.20 9.97 -22.61
N LYS A 121 13.61 9.49 -23.72
CA LYS A 121 13.46 8.05 -23.99
C LYS A 121 14.81 7.33 -24.02
N GLU A 122 15.83 8.01 -24.52
CA GLU A 122 17.23 7.57 -24.57
C GLU A 122 17.90 7.44 -23.20
N LYS A 123 17.34 8.13 -22.19
CA LYS A 123 17.80 8.10 -20.79
C LYS A 123 16.98 7.15 -19.93
N THR A 124 16.02 6.44 -20.52
CA THR A 124 15.13 5.54 -19.79
C THR A 124 15.17 4.10 -20.30
N LEU A 125 15.28 3.17 -19.36
CA LEU A 125 15.22 1.74 -19.60
C LEU A 125 13.97 1.16 -18.96
N LEU A 126 13.22 0.33 -19.68
CA LEU A 126 12.10 -0.43 -19.11
C LEU A 126 12.63 -1.78 -18.63
N LYS A 127 12.29 -2.20 -17.40
CA LYS A 127 12.59 -3.57 -16.95
C LYS A 127 11.67 -4.57 -17.65
N ASN A 128 12.10 -5.84 -17.70
CA ASN A 128 11.34 -6.95 -18.27
C ASN A 128 9.99 -7.21 -17.58
N ASP A 129 9.78 -6.66 -16.38
CA ASP A 129 8.49 -6.73 -15.68
C ASP A 129 7.44 -5.75 -16.24
N ASN A 130 7.83 -4.83 -17.15
CA ASN A 130 6.98 -3.78 -17.72
C ASN A 130 6.32 -2.84 -16.69
N THR A 131 6.83 -2.83 -15.46
CA THR A 131 6.30 -2.02 -14.34
C THR A 131 7.29 -0.96 -13.87
N HIS A 132 8.58 -1.18 -14.12
CA HIS A 132 9.65 -0.27 -13.69
C HIS A 132 10.29 0.48 -14.86
N ILE A 133 10.35 1.80 -14.73
CA ILE A 133 11.12 2.71 -15.58
C ILE A 133 12.39 3.10 -14.82
N ILE A 134 13.57 2.81 -15.38
CA ILE A 134 14.85 3.24 -14.85
C ILE A 134 15.28 4.48 -15.63
N TYR A 135 15.31 5.63 -14.97
CA TYR A 135 15.85 6.87 -15.50
C TYR A 135 17.33 7.02 -15.11
N VAL A 136 18.19 7.38 -16.06
CA VAL A 136 19.62 7.65 -15.83
C VAL A 136 19.89 9.13 -16.11
N ASP A 137 20.37 9.86 -15.12
CA ASP A 137 20.71 11.27 -15.31
C ASP A 137 22.08 11.46 -15.99
N GLY A 138 22.41 12.72 -16.28
CA GLY A 138 23.66 13.08 -16.96
C GLY A 138 24.94 12.78 -16.16
N SER A 139 24.86 12.46 -14.86
CA SER A 139 26.00 12.02 -14.05
C SER A 139 26.09 10.50 -13.94
N GLY A 140 25.16 9.76 -14.57
CA GLY A 140 25.09 8.30 -14.51
C GLY A 140 24.32 7.76 -13.30
N LYS A 141 23.72 8.62 -12.47
CA LYS A 141 22.90 8.18 -11.34
C LYS A 141 21.56 7.64 -11.85
N LYS A 142 21.14 6.50 -11.29
CA LYS A 142 19.91 5.79 -11.66
C LYS A 142 18.79 6.09 -10.68
N TYR A 143 17.60 6.32 -11.21
CA TYR A 143 16.36 6.52 -10.48
C TYR A 143 15.35 5.50 -10.99
N THR A 144 14.74 4.74 -10.09
CA THR A 144 13.75 3.73 -10.48
C THR A 144 12.35 4.26 -10.17
N LEU A 145 11.46 4.28 -11.16
CA LEU A 145 10.06 4.60 -11.02
C LEU A 145 9.26 3.31 -11.20
N CYS A 146 8.28 3.05 -10.35
CA CYS A 146 7.46 1.82 -10.38
C CYS A 146 5.98 2.18 -10.42
N ILE A 147 5.24 1.67 -11.40
CA ILE A 147 3.77 1.83 -11.46
C ILE A 147 3.13 0.66 -10.71
N LEU A 148 2.57 0.94 -9.53
CA LEU A 148 2.07 -0.07 -8.60
C LEU A 148 0.97 -0.93 -9.20
N ASP A 149 0.04 -0.31 -9.93
CA ASP A 149 -1.14 -0.98 -10.49
C ASP A 149 -0.78 -2.03 -11.56
N LEU A 150 0.45 -1.99 -12.10
CA LEU A 150 0.95 -2.98 -13.05
C LEU A 150 1.65 -4.17 -12.40
N CYS A 151 1.98 -4.09 -11.10
CA CYS A 151 2.75 -5.11 -10.42
C CYS A 151 1.91 -6.38 -10.19
N LYS A 152 2.07 -7.38 -11.07
CA LYS A 152 1.37 -8.68 -10.99
C LYS A 152 1.63 -9.46 -9.71
N ASN A 153 2.82 -9.27 -9.13
CA ASN A 153 3.22 -9.81 -7.84
C ASN A 153 3.55 -8.64 -6.93
N VAL A 154 2.54 -8.09 -6.25
CA VAL A 154 2.77 -7.38 -4.99
C VAL A 154 3.10 -8.37 -3.87
N ASP A 155 3.61 -9.56 -4.22
CA ASP A 155 4.06 -10.63 -3.32
C ASP A 155 5.39 -10.27 -2.62
N CYS A 156 5.79 -9.01 -2.71
CA CYS A 156 6.98 -8.47 -2.12
C CYS A 156 6.68 -7.02 -1.67
N LYS A 157 6.61 -6.83 -0.35
CA LYS A 157 7.18 -5.67 0.34
C LYS A 157 6.31 -4.41 0.53
N THR A 158 5.26 -4.49 1.33
CA THR A 158 4.71 -3.29 1.99
C THR A 158 5.67 -2.66 3.00
N SER A 159 6.62 -3.44 3.51
CA SER A 159 7.67 -3.00 4.43
C SER A 159 8.82 -2.21 3.79
N ILE A 160 8.79 -1.98 2.48
CA ILE A 160 9.94 -1.40 1.73
C ILE A 160 9.69 0.01 1.21
N TYR A 161 8.47 0.54 1.32
CA TYR A 161 8.18 1.91 0.89
C TYR A 161 9.00 2.95 1.64
N TYR A 162 9.48 2.71 2.85
CA TYR A 162 10.41 3.65 3.52
C TYR A 162 11.89 3.46 3.13
N SER A 163 12.25 2.38 2.43
CA SER A 163 13.64 1.89 2.36
C SER A 163 14.18 1.53 0.96
N ASP A 164 13.38 1.61 -0.12
CA ASP A 164 13.86 1.37 -1.50
C ASP A 164 14.09 2.64 -2.28
N GLU A 165 15.11 2.63 -3.15
CA GLU A 165 15.47 3.69 -4.11
C GLU A 165 14.44 3.84 -5.27
N ILE A 166 13.20 3.41 -5.02
CA ILE A 166 12.11 3.34 -5.97
C ILE A 166 11.08 4.42 -5.63
N LEU A 167 10.79 5.28 -6.60
CA LEU A 167 9.62 6.16 -6.58
C LEU A 167 8.41 5.36 -7.05
N TYR A 168 7.45 5.15 -6.15
CA TYR A 168 6.24 4.42 -6.46
C TYR A 168 5.16 5.36 -6.97
N ILE A 169 4.49 4.92 -8.01
CA ILE A 169 3.44 5.65 -8.71
C ILE A 169 2.15 4.87 -8.54
N TYR A 170 1.14 5.50 -7.93
CA TYR A 170 -0.20 4.93 -7.78
C TYR A 170 -1.18 5.67 -8.69
N CYS A 171 -2.18 4.98 -9.23
CA CYS A 171 -3.13 5.61 -10.17
C CYS A 171 -4.53 5.79 -9.59
N ASP A 172 -4.92 4.95 -8.62
CA ASP A 172 -6.24 5.01 -7.97
C ASP A 172 -6.31 6.03 -6.82
N VAL A 173 -7.47 6.68 -6.65
CA VAL A 173 -7.70 7.76 -5.66
C VAL A 173 -8.01 7.23 -4.26
N VAL A 174 -8.24 5.93 -4.09
CA VAL A 174 -8.71 5.37 -2.81
C VAL A 174 -7.71 5.52 -1.66
N VAL A 175 -6.51 6.06 -1.87
CA VAL A 175 -5.56 6.21 -0.79
C VAL A 175 -4.89 7.59 -0.76
N GLY A 176 -5.22 8.35 0.28
CA GLY A 176 -4.44 9.51 0.70
C GLY A 176 -3.04 9.03 1.11
N PHE A 177 -2.02 9.41 0.34
CA PHE A 177 -0.62 9.08 0.59
C PHE A 177 0.19 10.37 0.81
N ASP A 178 0.75 10.58 2.01
CA ASP A 178 1.96 11.40 2.25
C ASP A 178 3.07 10.48 2.77
N ALA A 179 3.61 9.67 1.87
CA ALA A 179 4.92 9.02 2.04
C ALA A 179 5.91 9.72 1.11
N PRO A 180 7.18 9.93 1.51
CA PRO A 180 8.11 10.73 0.72
C PRO A 180 8.38 10.16 -0.68
N ASN A 181 8.17 8.86 -0.91
CA ASN A 181 8.49 8.16 -2.16
C ASN A 181 7.26 7.58 -2.89
N VAL A 182 6.05 7.99 -2.52
CA VAL A 182 4.81 7.61 -3.21
C VAL A 182 4.20 8.85 -3.83
N ILE A 183 3.94 8.80 -5.13
CA ILE A 183 3.32 9.90 -5.86
C ILE A 183 2.17 9.43 -6.72
N TRP A 184 1.16 10.28 -6.83
CA TRP A 184 0.05 10.04 -7.70
C TRP A 184 0.47 10.19 -9.17
N LEU A 185 0.08 9.24 -10.02
CA LEU A 185 0.47 9.20 -11.43
C LEU A 185 0.23 10.54 -12.13
N PHE A 186 -0.95 11.12 -11.92
CA PHE A 186 -1.31 12.35 -12.59
C PHE A 186 -0.50 13.56 -12.11
N ASP A 187 0.01 13.56 -10.87
CA ASP A 187 0.92 14.61 -10.40
C ASP A 187 2.27 14.57 -11.13
N LEU A 188 2.67 13.42 -11.69
CA LEU A 188 3.82 13.31 -12.60
C LEU A 188 3.44 13.71 -14.03
N LEU A 189 2.29 13.24 -14.52
CA LEU A 189 1.84 13.51 -15.88
C LEU A 189 1.55 15.00 -16.14
N ILE A 190 1.21 15.80 -15.13
CA ILE A 190 1.03 17.25 -15.29
C ILE A 190 2.35 18.04 -15.28
N LYS A 191 3.45 17.47 -14.79
CA LYS A 191 4.74 18.17 -14.74
C LYS A 191 5.34 18.32 -16.14
N ARG A 192 6.01 19.45 -16.37
CA ARG A 192 6.84 19.65 -17.57
C ARG A 192 8.11 18.78 -17.48
N PRO A 193 8.77 18.44 -18.61
CA PRO A 193 9.98 17.61 -18.62
C PRO A 193 11.05 18.01 -17.58
N GLY A 194 11.42 19.29 -17.52
CA GLY A 194 12.41 19.78 -16.57
C GLY A 194 11.95 19.78 -15.10
N GLU A 195 10.66 20.02 -14.86
CA GLU A 195 10.07 20.00 -13.51
C GLU A 195 9.96 18.58 -12.97
N LEU A 196 9.55 17.63 -13.81
CA LEU A 196 9.50 16.21 -13.49
C LEU A 196 10.87 15.69 -13.08
N LEU A 197 11.90 16.06 -13.85
CA LEU A 197 13.29 15.68 -13.59
C LEU A 197 13.81 16.23 -12.26
N ASN A 198 13.59 17.51 -11.99
CA ASN A 198 13.98 18.12 -10.71
C ASN A 198 13.21 17.50 -9.53
N PHE A 199 11.94 17.17 -9.74
CA PHE A 199 11.11 16.55 -8.73
C PHE A 199 11.59 15.14 -8.35
N ILE A 200 11.89 14.29 -9.34
CA ILE A 200 12.47 12.95 -9.12
C ILE A 200 13.81 13.06 -8.40
N LYS A 201 14.65 14.03 -8.81
CA LYS A 201 15.95 14.29 -8.20
C LYS A 201 15.88 14.84 -6.78
N MET A 202 14.80 15.50 -6.39
CA MET A 202 14.60 16.05 -5.04
C MET A 202 14.13 14.98 -4.05
N ILE A 203 13.29 14.04 -4.51
CA ILE A 203 12.72 12.99 -3.68
C ILE A 203 13.69 11.82 -3.50
N SER A 204 14.46 11.48 -4.53
CA SER A 204 15.42 10.36 -4.49
C SER A 204 16.55 10.48 -3.44
N PRO A 205 17.10 11.66 -3.10
CA PRO A 205 18.11 11.83 -2.04
C PRO A 205 17.61 11.58 -0.63
N MET A 206 16.33 11.82 -0.32
CA MET A 206 15.73 11.42 0.98
C MET A 206 15.74 9.90 1.18
N ILE A 207 15.92 9.16 0.09
CA ILE A 207 15.85 7.71 -0.03
C ILE A 207 17.26 7.09 -0.14
N SER A 208 18.30 7.92 -0.21
CA SER A 208 19.68 7.45 -0.15
C SER A 208 20.00 7.06 1.30
N SER A 209 19.90 5.77 1.60
CA SER A 209 21.15 5.04 1.47
C SER A 209 21.01 3.52 1.65
N LYS A 210 21.51 2.79 0.66
CA LYS A 210 22.11 1.46 0.88
C LYS A 210 23.00 1.42 2.13
N ARG A 211 23.61 2.55 2.53
CA ARG A 211 24.30 2.73 3.81
C ARG A 211 23.39 2.50 5.00
N VAL A 212 22.27 3.20 5.18
CA VAL A 212 21.33 3.00 6.30
C VAL A 212 20.82 1.56 6.30
N LYS A 213 20.45 1.01 5.14
CA LYS A 213 20.04 -0.41 5.05
C LYS A 213 21.15 -1.37 5.48
N LYS A 214 22.37 -1.20 4.96
CA LYS A 214 23.53 -2.02 5.29
C LYS A 214 23.95 -1.82 6.75
N VAL A 215 23.84 -0.61 7.29
CA VAL A 215 24.13 -0.31 8.70
C VAL A 215 23.10 -0.97 9.60
N MET A 216 21.81 -0.89 9.28
CA MET A 216 20.75 -1.59 10.01
C MET A 216 20.87 -3.11 9.91
N GLU A 217 21.26 -3.62 8.73
CA GLU A 217 21.52 -5.04 8.53
C GLU A 217 22.72 -5.52 9.34
N ASN A 218 23.83 -4.79 9.28
CA ASN A 218 25.04 -5.06 10.05
C ASN A 218 24.82 -4.87 11.56
N PHE A 219 23.94 -3.96 11.95
CA PHE A 219 23.60 -3.71 13.35
C PHE A 219 22.83 -4.88 13.93
N ILE A 220 21.72 -5.28 13.30
CA ILE A 220 20.90 -6.41 13.78
C ILE A 220 21.67 -7.74 13.67
N ASP A 221 22.41 -7.97 12.58
CA ASP A 221 23.15 -9.23 12.38
C ASP A 221 24.48 -9.28 13.13
N GLY A 222 25.02 -8.12 13.50
CA GLY A 222 26.26 -8.00 14.25
C GLY A 222 26.08 -8.15 15.76
N MET A 223 24.84 -8.15 16.25
CA MET A 223 24.54 -8.42 17.65
C MET A 223 24.79 -9.89 18.00
N THR A 224 25.33 -10.12 19.18
CA THR A 224 25.25 -11.41 19.87
C THR A 224 23.80 -11.66 20.34
N TRP A 225 23.48 -12.90 20.72
CA TRP A 225 22.16 -13.20 21.29
C TRP A 225 21.87 -12.34 22.53
N GLN A 226 22.84 -12.21 23.44
CA GLN A 226 22.72 -11.37 24.64
C GLN A 226 22.45 -9.90 24.30
N GLU A 227 23.23 -9.30 23.38
CA GLU A 227 23.01 -7.92 22.95
C GLU A 227 21.63 -7.72 22.33
N PHE A 228 21.13 -8.71 21.58
CA PHE A 228 19.79 -8.66 20.99
C PHE A 228 18.70 -8.73 22.07
N GLU A 229 18.87 -9.59 23.09
CA GLU A 229 17.91 -9.68 24.21
C GLU A 229 17.86 -8.40 25.04
N ASP A 230 19.00 -7.74 25.25
CA ASP A 230 19.08 -6.47 25.99
C ASP A 230 18.55 -5.29 25.16
N PHE A 231 18.85 -5.27 23.86
CA PHE A 231 18.47 -4.17 22.97
C PHE A 231 16.96 -4.02 22.81
N ILE A 232 16.23 -5.13 22.63
CA ILE A 232 14.79 -5.08 22.28
C ILE A 232 13.95 -4.37 23.36
N PRO A 233 14.04 -4.72 24.66
CA PRO A 233 13.32 -4.02 25.71
C PRO A 233 13.70 -2.54 25.81
N GLN A 234 15.00 -2.22 25.71
CA GLN A 234 15.51 -0.84 25.77
C GLN A 234 14.96 0.00 24.61
N MET A 235 14.97 -0.54 23.39
CA MET A 235 14.38 0.09 22.22
C MET A 235 12.89 0.37 22.43
N LEU A 236 12.13 -0.59 22.95
CA LEU A 236 10.69 -0.41 23.20
C LEU A 236 10.40 0.60 24.32
N ASN A 237 11.22 0.64 25.37
CA ASN A 237 11.16 1.68 26.41
C ASN A 237 11.46 3.04 25.80
N TYR A 238 12.54 3.16 25.04
CA TYR A 238 12.90 4.41 24.35
C TYR A 238 11.76 4.94 23.48
N ILE A 239 11.12 4.09 22.67
CA ILE A 239 9.97 4.52 21.85
C ILE A 239 8.85 5.07 22.75
N ARG A 240 8.51 4.38 23.84
CA ARG A 240 7.43 4.78 24.77
C ARG A 240 7.75 6.07 25.52
N ASP A 241 8.99 6.22 25.96
CA ASP A 241 9.46 7.31 26.80
C ASP A 241 9.78 8.57 25.99
N ASN A 242 9.70 8.49 24.65
CA ASN A 242 9.85 9.62 23.74
C ASN A 242 8.50 9.94 23.03
N PRO A 243 7.61 10.73 23.67
CA PRO A 243 6.25 10.99 23.16
C PRO A 243 6.23 11.57 21.75
N LYS A 244 7.24 12.34 21.37
CA LYS A 244 7.36 12.90 20.02
C LYS A 244 7.49 11.78 18.98
N ASN A 245 8.45 10.88 19.16
CA ASN A 245 8.70 9.77 18.24
C ASN A 245 7.53 8.79 18.20
N TYR A 246 6.98 8.46 19.37
CA TYR A 246 5.77 7.63 19.47
C TYR A 246 4.59 8.25 18.71
N ASN A 247 4.24 9.51 19.02
CA ASN A 247 3.08 10.17 18.41
C ASN A 247 3.25 10.37 16.91
N GLU A 248 4.45 10.72 16.44
CA GLU A 248 4.71 10.85 15.01
C GLU A 248 4.55 9.51 14.28
N GLY A 249 5.16 8.42 14.78
CA GLY A 249 5.06 7.09 14.18
C GLY A 249 3.64 6.52 14.23
N MET A 250 2.93 6.71 15.33
CA MET A 250 1.54 6.26 15.48
C MET A 250 0.55 7.08 14.66
N SER A 251 0.70 8.41 14.61
CA SER A 251 -0.13 9.28 13.77
C SER A 251 0.08 8.98 12.28
N PHE A 252 1.32 8.68 11.90
CA PHE A 252 1.66 8.20 10.57
C PHE A 252 0.85 6.93 10.24
N LEU A 253 0.95 5.88 11.06
CA LEU A 253 0.22 4.62 10.81
C LEU A 253 -1.31 4.80 10.85
N GLN A 254 -1.82 5.69 11.71
CA GLN A 254 -3.24 5.97 11.81
C GLN A 254 -3.77 6.67 10.57
N LYS A 255 -3.03 7.65 10.06
CA LYS A 255 -3.37 8.36 8.82
C LYS A 255 -3.49 7.41 7.63
N TYR A 256 -2.68 6.35 7.59
CA TYR A 256 -2.66 5.36 6.51
C TYR A 256 -3.39 4.06 6.84
N SER A 257 -4.14 4.00 7.94
CA SER A 257 -4.86 2.79 8.35
C SER A 257 -5.81 2.31 7.25
N GLY A 258 -5.80 1.00 6.96
CA GLY A 258 -6.63 0.40 5.91
C GLY A 258 -6.00 0.44 4.52
N THR A 259 -4.79 0.99 4.41
CA THR A 259 -4.05 1.07 3.15
C THR A 259 -2.92 0.05 3.11
N ILE A 260 -2.33 -0.14 1.92
CA ILE A 260 -1.17 -1.00 1.76
C ILE A 260 0.07 -0.50 2.55
N ILE A 261 0.13 0.78 2.93
CA ILE A 261 1.22 1.37 3.72
C ILE A 261 1.14 0.96 5.18
N SER A 262 -0.07 0.90 5.75
CA SER A 262 -0.29 0.42 7.11
C SER A 262 -0.48 -1.09 7.16
N ALA A 263 -0.12 -1.83 6.10
CA ALA A 263 -0.38 -3.24 5.97
C ALA A 263 0.93 -4.03 5.89
N PHE A 264 0.95 -5.21 6.47
CA PHE A 264 2.03 -6.18 6.30
C PHE A 264 1.47 -7.52 5.83
N SER A 265 1.81 -7.89 4.61
CA SER A 265 1.33 -9.14 4.02
C SER A 265 2.18 -10.31 4.50
N VAL A 266 1.52 -11.36 4.99
CA VAL A 266 2.10 -12.64 5.36
C VAL A 266 1.50 -13.75 4.53
N LYS A 267 2.33 -14.73 4.19
CA LYS A 267 1.87 -15.94 3.52
C LYS A 267 1.45 -16.97 4.57
N LEU A 268 0.17 -17.34 4.53
CA LEU A 268 -0.39 -18.47 5.25
C LEU A 268 0.05 -19.76 4.54
N SER A 269 0.30 -20.83 5.29
CA SER A 269 0.81 -22.09 4.72
C SER A 269 -0.30 -22.80 3.93
N GLY A 270 -0.33 -22.58 2.62
CA GLY A 270 -1.16 -23.28 1.64
C GLY A 270 -0.58 -23.20 0.22
N SER A 271 -1.18 -23.92 -0.72
CA SER A 271 -0.79 -24.01 -2.14
C SER A 271 -1.57 -23.06 -3.06
N GLY A 272 -2.43 -22.19 -2.51
CA GLY A 272 -3.38 -21.35 -3.25
C GLY A 272 -2.99 -19.87 -3.35
N LYS A 273 -3.66 -19.15 -4.26
CA LYS A 273 -3.57 -17.67 -4.39
C LYS A 273 -4.28 -16.92 -3.26
N THR A 274 -5.11 -17.60 -2.47
CA THR A 274 -5.90 -17.07 -1.35
C THR A 274 -5.16 -17.06 0.00
N ASP A 275 -3.90 -17.48 0.03
CA ASP A 275 -3.14 -17.69 1.26
C ASP A 275 -2.35 -16.45 1.72
N ALA A 276 -2.74 -15.25 1.30
CA ALA A 276 -2.10 -14.01 1.73
C ALA A 276 -3.01 -13.30 2.77
N TYR A 277 -2.47 -13.05 3.96
CA TYR A 277 -3.16 -12.28 5.00
C TYR A 277 -2.51 -10.92 5.18
N SER A 278 -3.31 -9.87 5.30
CA SER A 278 -2.83 -8.50 5.47
C SER A 278 -2.98 -8.06 6.93
N ILE A 279 -1.85 -7.84 7.60
CA ILE A 279 -1.79 -7.40 9.00
C ILE A 279 -1.80 -5.87 9.04
N ASN A 280 -2.79 -5.28 9.72
CA ASN A 280 -2.78 -3.83 9.98
C ASN A 280 -1.69 -3.47 11.02
N LEU A 281 -0.64 -2.78 10.56
CA LEU A 281 0.53 -2.35 11.34
C LEU A 281 0.18 -1.42 12.49
N LEU A 282 -0.85 -0.58 12.39
CA LEU A 282 -1.28 0.28 13.50
C LEU A 282 -1.69 -0.58 14.69
N ASN A 283 -2.54 -1.58 14.46
CA ASN A 283 -3.01 -2.47 15.52
C ASN A 283 -1.88 -3.37 16.03
N TYR A 284 -1.02 -3.84 15.12
CA TYR A 284 0.13 -4.67 15.46
C TYR A 284 1.13 -3.92 16.34
N PHE A 285 1.47 -2.67 16.01
CA PHE A 285 2.44 -1.89 16.76
C PHE A 285 1.86 -1.27 18.05
N LYS A 286 0.55 -0.97 18.09
CA LYS A 286 -0.13 -0.68 19.36
C LYS A 286 0.04 -1.81 20.37
N GLN A 287 -0.04 -3.05 19.90
CA GLN A 287 0.10 -4.23 20.76
C GLN A 287 1.52 -4.34 21.33
N ILE A 288 2.56 -4.26 20.50
CA ILE A 288 3.95 -4.44 20.95
C ILE A 288 4.48 -3.29 21.81
N LEU A 289 3.87 -2.11 21.72
CA LEU A 289 4.25 -0.93 22.51
C LEU A 289 3.47 -0.82 23.83
N LYS A 290 2.69 -1.84 24.22
CA LYS A 290 2.09 -1.90 25.56
C LYS A 290 3.19 -2.15 26.62
N PRO A 291 3.11 -1.49 27.79
CA PRO A 291 4.15 -1.61 28.81
C PRO A 291 4.26 -3.00 29.44
N ASP A 292 3.15 -3.74 29.52
CA ASP A 292 3.08 -5.02 30.24
C ASP A 292 3.14 -6.25 29.31
N ILE A 293 3.58 -6.08 28.05
CA ILE A 293 3.67 -7.20 27.11
C ILE A 293 4.85 -8.10 27.43
N ARG A 294 4.64 -9.43 27.39
CA ARG A 294 5.74 -10.39 27.52
C ARG A 294 6.59 -10.36 26.25
N ILE A 295 7.88 -10.06 26.40
CA ILE A 295 8.84 -10.08 25.30
C ILE A 295 9.62 -11.39 25.34
N GLU A 296 9.73 -12.05 24.19
CA GLU A 296 10.63 -13.18 23.98
C GLU A 296 11.55 -12.89 22.78
N CYS A 297 12.85 -13.09 22.96
CA CYS A 297 13.85 -12.78 21.96
C CYS A 297 14.44 -14.07 21.39
N LYS A 298 14.30 -14.26 20.07
CA LYS A 298 14.89 -15.40 19.35
C LYS A 298 15.97 -14.89 18.40
N HIS A 299 17.23 -14.93 18.83
CA HIS A 299 18.37 -14.64 17.96
C HIS A 299 18.85 -15.90 17.24
N SER A 300 19.38 -15.76 16.03
CA SER A 300 20.00 -16.85 15.29
C SER A 300 21.31 -16.39 14.67
N ALA A 301 22.35 -17.21 14.79
CA ALA A 301 23.63 -16.95 14.14
C ALA A 301 23.45 -16.85 12.61
N SER A 302 24.44 -16.24 11.93
CA SER A 302 24.45 -15.94 10.49
C SER A 302 23.93 -17.09 9.62
N ASP A 303 24.33 -18.31 9.94
CA ASP A 303 24.11 -19.51 9.13
C ASP A 303 22.64 -19.98 9.22
N ASN A 304 21.92 -19.54 10.26
CA ASN A 304 20.53 -19.90 10.53
C ASN A 304 19.55 -18.72 10.38
N ILE A 305 19.99 -17.54 9.90
CA ILE A 305 19.12 -16.36 9.69
C ILE A 305 17.97 -16.65 8.71
N ASN A 306 18.15 -17.60 7.80
CA ASN A 306 17.13 -18.00 6.81
C ASN A 306 16.13 -19.03 7.34
N SER A 307 16.30 -19.52 8.58
CA SER A 307 15.32 -20.36 9.26
C SER A 307 14.06 -19.55 9.60
N SER A 308 12.95 -20.26 9.77
CA SER A 308 11.66 -19.64 10.14
C SER A 308 11.47 -19.66 11.66
N ILE A 309 10.75 -18.67 12.19
CA ILE A 309 10.07 -18.82 13.49
C ILE A 309 8.88 -19.74 13.29
N GLY A 310 8.85 -20.84 14.05
CA GLY A 310 7.85 -21.89 13.92
C GLY A 310 6.81 -21.88 15.04
N ILE A 311 5.88 -22.83 14.96
CA ILE A 311 4.82 -22.99 15.97
C ILE A 311 5.37 -23.33 17.36
N ASN A 312 6.52 -24.00 17.44
CA ASN A 312 7.14 -24.35 18.72
C ASN A 312 7.68 -23.11 19.44
N ASP A 313 8.28 -22.16 18.72
CA ASP A 313 8.70 -20.88 19.30
C ASP A 313 7.49 -20.11 19.86
N LEU A 314 6.35 -20.14 19.16
CA LEU A 314 5.11 -19.53 19.64
C LEU A 314 4.56 -20.22 20.89
N ARG A 315 4.63 -21.55 20.97
CA ARG A 315 4.20 -22.31 22.16
C ARG A 315 5.03 -21.96 23.38
N GLU A 316 6.35 -21.82 23.22
CA GLU A 316 7.24 -21.40 24.30
C GLU A 316 6.85 -20.02 24.87
N LEU A 317 6.57 -19.04 23.99
CA LEU A 317 6.02 -17.75 24.42
C LEU A 317 4.70 -17.90 25.18
N MET A 318 3.80 -18.76 24.71
CA MET A 318 2.50 -18.98 25.35
C MET A 318 2.67 -19.57 26.76
N ASP A 319 3.59 -20.50 26.93
CA ASP A 319 3.88 -21.14 28.23
C ASP A 319 4.50 -20.12 29.21
N HIS A 320 5.42 -19.28 28.74
CA HIS A 320 6.07 -18.25 29.56
C HIS A 320 5.19 -17.03 29.86
N SER A 321 4.22 -16.74 29.00
CA SER A 321 3.32 -15.59 29.17
C SER A 321 2.17 -15.86 30.15
N TYR A 322 1.98 -17.10 30.61
CA TYR A 322 0.88 -17.48 31.51
C TYR A 322 -0.49 -16.93 31.04
N GLN A 323 -0.77 -17.06 29.74
CA GLN A 323 -1.98 -16.55 29.05
C GLN A 323 -2.11 -15.01 28.92
N LYS A 324 -1.08 -14.24 29.30
CA LYS A 324 -1.00 -12.80 29.01
C LYS A 324 -0.61 -12.53 27.54
N GLU A 325 -0.67 -11.28 27.13
CA GLU A 325 -0.25 -10.84 25.80
C GLU A 325 1.28 -10.99 25.64
N GLY A 326 1.73 -11.37 24.44
CA GLY A 326 3.15 -11.64 24.20
C GLY A 326 3.64 -11.30 22.80
N VAL A 327 4.94 -11.09 22.67
CA VAL A 327 5.60 -10.79 21.40
C VAL A 327 6.93 -11.54 21.28
N ILE A 328 7.15 -12.17 20.13
CA ILE A 328 8.46 -12.70 19.74
C ILE A 328 9.18 -11.69 18.86
N PHE A 329 10.38 -11.28 19.25
CA PHE A 329 11.30 -10.55 18.39
C PHE A 329 12.39 -11.48 17.87
N THR A 330 12.71 -11.40 16.58
CA THR A 330 13.77 -12.22 15.99
C THR A 330 14.56 -11.50 14.89
N ASN A 331 15.83 -11.88 14.75
CA ASN A 331 16.65 -11.53 13.60
C ASN A 331 16.45 -12.49 12.39
N ARG A 332 15.64 -13.54 12.53
CA ARG A 332 15.30 -14.45 11.42
C ARG A 332 14.47 -13.73 10.35
N LYS A 333 14.65 -14.12 9.09
CA LYS A 333 13.99 -13.49 7.93
C LYS A 333 12.58 -14.00 7.65
N LYS A 334 12.19 -15.15 8.19
CA LYS A 334 10.94 -15.84 7.83
C LYS A 334 10.12 -16.18 9.06
N ILE A 335 8.80 -16.22 8.87
CA ILE A 335 7.84 -16.77 9.82
C ILE A 335 7.18 -17.95 9.12
N ASP A 336 7.00 -19.05 9.83
CA ASP A 336 6.25 -20.19 9.32
C ASP A 336 4.74 -19.88 9.26
N GLY A 337 4.08 -20.36 8.21
CA GLY A 337 2.65 -20.13 7.99
C GLY A 337 1.79 -20.66 9.14
N SER A 338 2.21 -21.76 9.77
CA SER A 338 1.52 -22.34 10.92
C SER A 338 1.52 -21.42 12.16
N ALA A 339 2.65 -20.76 12.43
CA ALA A 339 2.79 -19.85 13.56
C ALA A 339 1.96 -18.57 13.37
N ILE A 340 1.95 -18.03 12.16
CA ILE A 340 1.19 -16.81 11.87
C ILE A 340 -0.31 -17.07 11.82
N ASN A 341 -0.76 -18.21 11.26
CA ASN A 341 -2.15 -18.65 11.33
C ASN A 341 -2.61 -18.70 12.78
N ARG A 342 -1.79 -19.27 13.67
CA ARG A 342 -2.18 -19.35 15.08
C ARG A 342 -2.30 -17.98 15.75
N CYS A 343 -1.45 -17.02 15.40
CA CYS A 343 -1.59 -15.64 15.88
C CYS A 343 -2.89 -14.98 15.38
N ILE A 344 -3.30 -15.29 14.14
CA ILE A 344 -4.55 -14.81 13.54
C ILE A 344 -5.75 -15.45 14.24
N ASP A 345 -5.74 -16.77 14.50
CA ASP A 345 -6.80 -17.45 15.25
C ASP A 345 -7.05 -16.76 16.60
N PHE A 346 -5.97 -16.44 17.32
CA PHE A 346 -6.07 -15.72 18.59
C PHE A 346 -6.60 -14.29 18.42
N LYS A 347 -6.22 -13.60 17.35
CA LYS A 347 -6.78 -12.28 17.07
C LYS A 347 -8.30 -12.35 16.86
N GLU A 348 -8.78 -13.38 16.18
CA GLU A 348 -10.21 -13.60 15.94
C GLU A 348 -10.94 -14.00 17.22
N GLU A 349 -10.35 -14.88 18.05
CA GLU A 349 -10.92 -15.33 19.33
C GLU A 349 -11.04 -14.19 20.35
N TYR A 350 -10.03 -13.32 20.46
CA TYR A 350 -9.95 -12.28 21.49
C TYR A 350 -10.32 -10.87 20.98
N GLY A 351 -10.60 -10.70 19.68
CA GLY A 351 -10.89 -9.40 19.05
C GLY A 351 -9.68 -8.45 18.95
N GLN A 352 -8.51 -8.86 19.46
CA GLN A 352 -7.25 -8.11 19.44
C GLN A 352 -6.07 -9.07 19.34
N TRP A 353 -4.92 -8.56 18.89
CA TRP A 353 -3.70 -9.35 18.81
C TRP A 353 -3.22 -9.77 20.19
N LYS A 354 -3.40 -11.05 20.54
CA LYS A 354 -2.90 -11.60 21.80
C LYS A 354 -1.40 -11.94 21.73
N TYR A 355 -0.98 -12.52 20.61
CA TYR A 355 0.42 -12.86 20.35
C TYR A 355 0.87 -12.30 19.00
N VAL A 356 2.08 -11.76 18.97
CA VAL A 356 2.65 -11.06 17.82
C VAL A 356 4.06 -11.60 17.51
N ILE A 357 4.40 -11.73 16.23
CA ILE A 357 5.76 -12.09 15.79
C ILE A 357 6.36 -10.95 14.98
N ILE A 358 7.47 -10.39 15.47
CA ILE A 358 8.28 -9.35 14.82
C ILE A 358 9.58 -9.98 14.29
N HIS A 359 9.49 -10.54 13.10
CA HIS A 359 10.65 -10.99 12.33
C HIS A 359 11.42 -9.84 11.67
N ARG A 360 12.63 -10.12 11.17
CA ARG A 360 13.62 -9.11 10.77
C ARG A 360 13.11 -7.98 9.85
N PRO A 361 12.32 -8.23 8.78
CA PRO A 361 11.74 -7.17 7.96
C PRO A 361 10.84 -6.21 8.75
N LEU A 362 9.99 -6.74 9.65
CA LEU A 362 9.14 -5.92 10.51
C LEU A 362 9.94 -5.19 11.59
N LEU A 363 10.98 -5.81 12.14
CA LEU A 363 11.88 -5.16 13.11
C LEU A 363 12.57 -3.94 12.49
N LYS A 364 13.08 -4.07 11.26
CA LYS A 364 13.65 -2.94 10.53
C LYS A 364 12.63 -1.82 10.34
N LEU A 365 11.41 -2.17 9.93
CA LEU A 365 10.34 -1.20 9.73
C LEU A 365 9.98 -0.47 11.03
N LEU A 366 9.87 -1.20 12.14
CA LEU A 366 9.61 -0.64 13.46
C LEU A 366 10.69 0.38 13.83
N ILE A 367 11.95 -0.03 13.75
CA ILE A 367 13.08 0.86 14.07
C ILE A 367 13.06 2.09 13.15
N SER A 368 12.94 1.87 11.84
CA SER A 368 12.90 2.93 10.84
C SER A 368 11.78 3.95 11.07
N LEU A 369 10.61 3.51 11.53
CA LEU A 369 9.45 4.37 11.75
C LEU A 369 9.58 5.22 13.01
N PHE A 370 10.09 4.64 14.10
CA PHE A 370 10.14 5.30 15.41
C PHE A 370 11.50 5.93 15.75
N PHE A 371 12.55 5.67 14.97
CA PHE A 371 13.89 6.23 15.16
C PHE A 371 14.34 7.01 13.94
N LYS A 372 13.72 8.18 13.71
CA LYS A 372 14.07 9.05 12.57
C LYS A 372 15.55 9.47 12.57
N GLU A 373 16.17 9.59 13.74
CA GLU A 373 17.58 9.96 13.91
C GLU A 373 18.55 8.95 13.26
N LEU A 374 18.15 7.67 13.14
CA LEU A 374 18.94 6.65 12.43
C LEU A 374 19.08 6.95 10.94
N TRP A 375 18.19 7.75 10.35
CA TRP A 375 18.27 8.12 8.94
C TRP A 375 19.34 9.19 8.70
N ASP A 376 19.46 10.13 9.63
CA ASP A 376 20.40 11.25 9.51
C ASP A 376 21.80 10.85 9.96
N LYS A 377 21.91 10.05 11.04
CA LYS A 377 23.19 9.64 11.65
C LYS A 377 23.09 8.21 12.21
N PRO A 378 23.13 7.17 11.34
CA PRO A 378 22.91 5.79 11.75
C PRO A 378 23.95 5.27 12.75
N GLU A 379 25.21 5.68 12.62
CA GLU A 379 26.31 5.24 13.49
C GLU A 379 26.22 5.82 14.92
N LEU A 380 25.74 7.06 15.07
CA LEU A 380 25.62 7.74 16.37
C LEU A 380 24.37 7.35 17.14
N SER A 381 23.27 7.07 16.43
CA SER A 381 22.00 6.68 17.05
C SER A 381 22.03 5.24 17.56
N ILE A 382 22.91 4.40 16.98
CA ILE A 382 23.15 3.04 17.46
C ILE A 382 23.94 3.05 18.77
N SER A 383 24.96 3.93 18.90
CA SER A 383 25.73 4.05 20.15
C SER A 383 24.88 4.55 21.31
N SER A 384 23.97 5.50 21.07
CA SER A 384 23.06 6.01 22.11
C SER A 384 22.01 4.98 22.58
N LEU A 385 21.83 3.89 21.84
CA LEU A 385 20.95 2.76 22.23
C LEU A 385 21.70 1.65 22.97
N LYS A 386 23.04 1.71 23.03
CA LYS A 386 23.87 0.75 23.78
C LYS A 386 24.29 1.28 25.15
N GLU A 387 24.14 2.57 25.41
CA GLU A 387 24.43 3.16 26.71
C GLU A 387 23.18 3.04 27.59
N PRO A 388 23.28 2.40 28.78
CA PRO A 388 22.19 2.43 29.73
C PRO A 388 21.89 3.88 30.09
N ALA A 389 20.61 4.26 30.12
CA ALA A 389 20.21 5.55 30.65
C ALA A 389 20.74 5.67 32.09
N GLU A 390 21.66 6.61 32.31
CA GLU A 390 22.19 6.94 33.64
C GLU A 390 21.11 7.46 34.59
#